data_AF-A0A438CKE6-F1
#
_entry.id   AF-A0A438CKE6-F1
#
_cell.length_a   1.000
_cell.length_b   1.000
_cell.length_c   1.000
_cell.angle_alpha   90.00
_cell.angle_beta   90.00
_cell.angle_gamma   90.00
#
_symmetry.space_group_name_H-M   'P 1'
#
loop_
_entity.id
_entity.type
_entity.pdbx_description
1 polymer ?
#
loop_
_entity_poly.entity_id
_entity_poly.type
_entity_poly.pdbx_seq_one_letter_code
_entity_poly.pdbx_strand_id
1 'polypeptide(L)'
;MEGFDGSEYLSGWGLSMIAVQMALKAAMELNVFNIIANAGPNAQLSCVEIVSKIPTTNPNAAVALDRILRTLTFNSILTASLRPCKDGTTIKQERTYGLTPKSCSPSDRQR
;
A
#
# COMPACT_ATOMS: atom_id res chain seq x y z
N MET A 1 6.58 -12.50 -44.18
CA MET A 1 5.40 -12.77 -43.33
C MET A 1 5.97 -13.04 -41.95
N GLU A 2 6.08 -11.97 -41.16
CA GLU A 2 6.73 -12.00 -39.85
C GLU A 2 5.88 -12.84 -38.89
N GLY A 3 6.43 -13.97 -38.45
CA GLY A 3 5.85 -14.77 -37.40
C GLY A 3 5.98 -14.00 -36.10
N PHE A 4 4.87 -13.38 -35.68
CA PHE A 4 4.71 -12.82 -34.35
C PHE A 4 4.76 -13.98 -33.34
N ASP A 5 5.95 -14.22 -32.78
CA ASP A 5 6.12 -15.25 -31.76
C ASP A 5 5.49 -14.76 -30.45
N GLY A 6 4.47 -15.51 -30.02
CA GLY A 6 3.66 -15.24 -28.84
C GLY A 6 4.36 -15.44 -27.50
N SER A 7 5.69 -15.57 -27.43
CA SER A 7 6.41 -15.87 -26.19
C SER A 7 7.04 -14.66 -25.49
N GLU A 8 7.00 -13.46 -26.07
CA GLU A 8 7.51 -12.22 -25.43
C GLU A 8 6.50 -11.52 -24.49
N TYR A 9 5.30 -12.07 -24.30
CA TYR A 9 4.26 -11.46 -23.46
C TYR A 9 4.34 -11.83 -21.97
N LEU A 10 5.14 -12.85 -21.62
CA LEU A 10 5.25 -13.37 -20.24
C LEU A 10 6.27 -12.61 -19.38
N SER A 11 7.20 -11.88 -19.99
CA SER A 11 8.23 -11.13 -19.27
C SER A 11 7.70 -9.84 -18.62
N GLY A 12 6.68 -9.19 -19.21
CA GLY A 12 6.08 -7.97 -18.67
C GLY A 12 5.06 -8.20 -17.53
N TRP A 13 4.21 -9.21 -17.67
CA TRP A 13 3.12 -9.46 -16.70
C TRP A 13 3.52 -10.41 -15.57
N GLY A 14 4.42 -11.38 -15.83
CA GLY A 14 4.88 -12.35 -14.83
C GLY A 14 5.73 -11.72 -13.71
N LEU A 15 6.57 -10.74 -14.05
CA LEU A 15 7.36 -10.00 -13.06
C LEU A 15 6.48 -9.22 -12.07
N SER A 16 5.33 -8.72 -12.54
CA SER A 16 4.40 -7.96 -11.71
C SER A 16 3.80 -8.83 -10.60
N MET A 17 3.40 -10.07 -10.91
CA MET A 17 2.83 -10.99 -9.92
C MET A 17 3.83 -11.36 -8.83
N ILE A 18 5.09 -11.64 -9.19
CA ILE A 18 6.15 -11.97 -8.22
C ILE A 18 6.42 -10.77 -7.30
N ALA A 19 6.50 -9.55 -7.86
CA ALA A 19 6.70 -8.34 -7.08
C ALA A 19 5.58 -8.13 -6.04
N VAL A 20 4.32 -8.41 -6.41
CA VAL A 20 3.18 -8.34 -5.51
C VAL A 20 3.25 -9.38 -4.40
N GLN A 21 3.60 -10.62 -4.73
CA GLN A 21 3.76 -11.69 -3.73
C GLN A 21 4.86 -11.35 -2.72
N MET A 22 6.01 -10.87 -3.20
CA MET A 22 7.13 -10.47 -2.35
C MET A 22 6.77 -9.25 -1.49
N ALA A 23 6.08 -8.27 -2.06
CA ALA A 23 5.60 -7.10 -1.32
C ALA A 23 4.59 -7.50 -0.22
N LEU A 24 3.65 -8.40 -0.53
CA LEU A 24 2.70 -8.93 0.43
C LEU A 24 3.40 -9.68 1.57
N LYS A 25 4.38 -10.53 1.24
CA LYS A 25 5.20 -11.24 2.22
C LYS A 25 5.92 -10.27 3.15
N ALA A 26 6.59 -9.25 2.60
CA ALA A 26 7.27 -8.24 3.39
C ALA A 26 6.31 -7.45 4.29
N ALA A 27 5.12 -7.09 3.78
CA ALA A 27 4.10 -6.40 4.57
C ALA A 27 3.56 -7.25 5.75
N MET A 28 3.48 -8.58 5.57
CA MET A 28 3.15 -9.51 6.66
C MET A 28 4.28 -9.64 7.68
N GLU A 29 5.54 -9.76 7.24
CA GLU A 29 6.70 -9.85 8.15
C GLU A 29 6.91 -8.57 8.97
N LEU A 30 6.68 -7.41 8.36
CA LEU A 30 6.70 -6.10 9.03
C LEU A 30 5.44 -5.83 9.87
N ASN A 31 4.50 -6.78 9.90
CA ASN A 31 3.26 -6.74 10.67
C ASN A 31 2.37 -5.52 10.36
N VAL A 32 2.43 -5.02 9.13
CA VAL A 32 1.77 -3.77 8.72
C VAL A 32 0.26 -3.89 8.81
N PHE A 33 -0.30 -5.01 8.38
CA PHE A 33 -1.75 -5.27 8.45
C PHE A 33 -2.27 -5.22 9.89
N ASN A 34 -1.52 -5.77 10.85
CA ASN A 34 -1.89 -5.74 12.26
C ASN A 34 -1.78 -4.33 12.84
N ILE A 35 -0.76 -3.57 12.46
CA ILE A 35 -0.61 -2.16 12.88
C ILE A 35 -1.82 -1.34 12.39
N ILE A 36 -2.23 -1.51 11.13
CA ILE A 36 -3.41 -0.82 10.58
C ILE A 36 -4.69 -1.33 11.26
N ALA A 37 -4.84 -2.63 11.47
CA ALA A 37 -6.01 -3.21 12.15
C ALA A 37 -6.15 -2.70 13.59
N ASN A 38 -5.05 -2.57 14.32
CA ASN A 38 -5.04 -2.08 15.70
C ASN A 38 -5.34 -0.58 15.80
N ALA A 39 -5.11 0.18 14.74
CA ALA A 39 -5.54 1.58 14.69
C ALA A 39 -7.07 1.73 14.51
N GLY A 40 -7.77 0.66 14.09
CA GLY A 40 -9.23 0.56 14.07
C GLY A 40 -9.82 0.24 12.69
N PRO A 41 -11.09 -0.20 12.64
CA PRO A 41 -11.80 -0.41 11.38
C PRO A 41 -11.99 0.95 10.70
N ASN A 42 -11.47 1.10 9.48
CA ASN A 42 -11.38 2.35 8.69
C ASN A 42 -10.23 3.30 9.07
N ALA A 43 -9.30 2.88 9.93
CA ALA A 43 -8.10 3.66 10.16
C ALA A 43 -7.27 3.76 8.87
N GLN A 44 -6.78 4.96 8.60
CA GLN A 44 -5.79 5.20 7.56
C GLN A 44 -4.55 5.81 8.19
N LEU A 45 -3.43 5.13 8.03
CA LEU A 45 -2.15 5.48 8.64
C LEU A 45 -1.16 5.93 7.56
N SER A 46 -0.37 6.95 7.87
CA SER A 46 0.76 7.34 7.03
C SER A 46 1.90 6.32 7.16
N CYS A 47 2.76 6.21 6.13
CA CYS A 47 3.94 5.34 6.19
C CYS A 47 4.83 5.65 7.40
N VAL A 48 4.92 6.91 7.80
CA VAL A 48 5.69 7.35 8.97
C VAL A 48 5.08 6.80 10.27
N GLU A 49 3.75 6.82 10.39
CA GLU A 49 3.06 6.28 11.56
C GLU A 49 3.24 4.77 11.67
N ILE A 50 3.17 4.05 10.55
CA ILE A 50 3.38 2.60 10.52
C ILE A 50 4.83 2.28 10.91
N VAL A 51 5.81 2.99 10.32
CA VAL A 51 7.22 2.80 10.64
C VAL A 51 7.53 3.16 12.09
N SER A 52 6.88 4.16 12.67
CA SER A 52 7.04 4.50 14.09
C SER A 52 6.59 3.37 15.03
N LYS A 53 5.73 2.45 14.58
CA LYS A 53 5.29 1.27 15.34
C LYS A 53 6.18 0.06 15.10
N ILE A 54 7.03 0.10 14.08
CA ILE A 54 7.99 -0.95 13.77
C ILE A 54 9.31 -0.58 14.46
N PRO A 55 9.93 -1.47 15.25
CA PRO A 55 11.22 -1.20 15.86
C PRO A 55 12.32 -1.24 14.78
N THR A 56 12.47 -0.15 14.03
CA THR A 56 13.46 0.01 12.96
C THR A 56 14.23 1.30 13.13
N THR A 57 15.55 1.24 12.93
CA THR A 57 16.45 2.40 12.97
C THR A 57 16.72 2.95 11.56
N ASN A 58 16.11 2.36 10.53
CA ASN A 58 16.37 2.72 9.14
C ASN A 58 15.61 4.01 8.75
N PRO A 59 16.29 5.14 8.46
CA PRO A 59 15.62 6.38 8.08
C PRO A 59 14.86 6.27 6.75
N ASN A 60 15.28 5.35 5.87
CA ASN A 60 14.60 5.06 4.61
C ASN A 60 13.46 4.03 4.73
N ALA A 61 13.15 3.53 5.94
CA ALA A 61 12.10 2.54 6.13
C ALA A 61 10.74 3.02 5.62
N ALA A 62 10.40 4.30 5.85
CA ALA A 62 9.13 4.86 5.39
C ALA A 62 9.01 4.88 3.87
N VAL A 63 10.11 5.15 3.16
CA VAL A 63 10.16 5.17 1.69
C VAL A 63 10.09 3.74 1.13
N ALA A 64 10.80 2.79 1.73
CA ALA A 64 10.72 1.39 1.34
C ALA A 64 9.30 0.83 1.57
N LEU A 65 8.70 1.18 2.70
CA LEU A 65 7.33 0.80 3.03
C LEU A 65 6.31 1.40 2.06
N ASP A 66 6.43 2.69 1.70
CA ASP A 66 5.57 3.33 0.68
C ASP A 66 5.56 2.53 -0.62
N ARG A 67 6.74 2.09 -1.08
CA ARG A 67 6.87 1.33 -2.33
C ARG A 67 6.23 -0.06 -2.25
N ILE A 68 6.34 -0.72 -1.10
CA ILE A 68 5.65 -1.99 -0.82
C ILE A 68 4.13 -1.73 -0.84
N LEU A 69 3.63 -0.84 0.01
CA LEU A 69 2.20 -0.57 0.15
C LEU A 69 1.57 -0.10 -1.16
N ARG A 70 2.29 0.71 -1.95
CA ARG A 70 1.84 1.16 -3.26
C ARG A 70 1.66 -0.02 -4.24
N THR A 71 2.56 -0.99 -4.22
CA THR A 71 2.41 -2.24 -4.99
C THR A 71 1.14 -3.00 -4.58
N LEU A 72 0.85 -3.08 -3.28
CA LEU A 72 -0.38 -3.71 -2.79
C LEU A 72 -1.65 -2.91 -3.14
N THR A 73 -1.59 -1.58 -3.12
CA THR A 73 -2.70 -0.71 -3.52
C THR A 73 -3.06 -0.88 -4.99
N PHE A 74 -2.07 -1.01 -5.88
CA PHE A 74 -2.31 -1.29 -7.30
C PHE A 74 -3.08 -2.60 -7.53
N ASN A 75 -3.02 -3.53 -6.57
CA ASN A 75 -3.73 -4.81 -6.61
C ASN A 75 -5.01 -4.82 -5.77
N SER A 76 -5.49 -3.64 -5.35
CA SER A 76 -6.69 -3.46 -4.50
C SER A 76 -6.66 -4.18 -3.15
N ILE A 77 -5.49 -4.64 -2.69
CA ILE A 77 -5.32 -5.31 -1.39
C ILE A 77 -5.40 -4.29 -0.25
N LEU A 78 -4.93 -3.06 -0.50
CA LEU A 78 -4.98 -1.94 0.42
C LEU A 78 -5.61 -0.73 -0.26
N THR A 79 -6.28 0.11 0.52
CA THR A 79 -6.78 1.40 0.04
C THR A 79 -5.77 2.49 0.36
N ALA A 80 -5.40 3.30 -0.64
CA ALA A 80 -4.61 4.51 -0.42
C ALA A 80 -5.50 5.74 -0.58
N SER A 81 -5.38 6.68 0.35
CA SER A 81 -5.98 8.01 0.25
C SER A 81 -4.93 9.08 0.43
N LEU A 82 -5.27 10.30 0.07
CA LEU A 82 -4.41 11.46 0.25
C LEU A 82 -5.00 12.34 1.34
N ARG A 83 -4.33 12.38 2.49
CA ARG A 83 -4.72 13.22 3.61
C ARG A 83 -3.96 14.55 3.51
N PRO A 84 -4.65 15.70 3.53
CA PRO A 84 -3.98 16.98 3.66
C PRO A 84 -3.42 17.11 5.08
N CYS A 85 -2.11 17.21 5.19
CA CYS A 85 -1.41 17.53 6.43
C CYS A 85 -1.10 19.03 6.44
N LYS A 86 -1.63 19.73 7.44
CA LYS A 86 -1.36 21.15 7.66
C LYS A 86 -0.19 21.29 8.61
N ASP A 87 1.01 21.41 8.05
CA ASP A 87 2.20 21.77 8.81
C ASP A 87 2.54 23.25 8.51
N GLY A 88 2.00 24.15 9.34
CA GLY A 88 2.32 25.58 9.39
C GLY A 88 1.93 26.43 8.16
N THR A 89 2.56 26.20 7.00
CA THR A 89 2.53 27.10 5.83
C THR A 89 2.50 26.36 4.48
N THR A 90 2.74 25.05 4.43
CA THR A 90 2.66 24.25 3.20
C THR A 90 1.60 23.16 3.35
N ILE A 91 0.65 23.07 2.41
CA ILE A 91 -0.27 21.93 2.32
C ILE A 91 0.57 20.75 1.83
N LYS A 92 1.08 19.93 2.76
CA LYS A 92 1.70 18.65 2.42
C LYS A 92 0.60 17.62 2.27
N GLN A 93 0.64 16.90 1.17
CA GLN A 93 -0.28 15.79 0.93
C GLN A 93 0.42 14.51 1.38
N GLU A 94 -0.07 13.89 2.45
CA GLU A 94 0.44 12.62 2.94
C GLU A 94 -0.42 11.47 2.43
N ARG A 95 0.22 10.42 1.89
CA ARG A 95 -0.49 9.20 1.52
C ARG A 95 -0.74 8.38 2.76
N THR A 96 -2.01 8.06 2.98
CA THR A 96 -2.45 7.21 4.08
C THR A 96 -2.99 5.91 3.52
N TYR A 97 -2.68 4.81 4.20
CA TYR A 97 -3.03 3.46 3.80
C TYR A 97 -3.99 2.85 4.82
N GLY A 98 -5.05 2.23 4.32
CA GLY A 98 -6.05 1.52 5.10
C GLY A 98 -6.26 0.11 4.56
N LEU A 99 -6.78 -0.77 5.43
CA LEU A 99 -7.25 -2.08 5.00
C LEU A 99 -8.43 -1.90 4.07
N THR A 100 -8.41 -2.55 2.90
CA THR A 100 -9.58 -2.55 2.02
C THR A 100 -10.72 -3.21 2.78
N PRO A 101 -11.87 -2.53 2.95
CA PRO A 101 -13.03 -3.17 3.55
C PRO A 101 -13.38 -4.38 2.69
N LYS A 102 -13.47 -5.55 3.31
CA LYS A 102 -14.08 -6.72 2.67
C LYS A 102 -15.51 -6.29 2.40
N SER A 103 -15.82 -6.04 1.13
CA SER A 103 -17.08 -5.49 0.63
C SER A 103 -18.27 -5.79 1.55
N CYS A 104 -18.55 -4.86 2.45
CA CYS A 104 -19.85 -4.75 3.06
C CYS A 104 -20.53 -3.67 2.24
N SER A 105 -21.51 -4.10 1.45
CA SER A 105 -22.61 -3.39 0.80
C SER A 105 -22.41 -1.92 0.37
N PRO A 106 -22.82 -1.52 -0.85
CA PRO A 106 -22.83 -0.13 -1.30
C PRO A 106 -23.88 0.70 -0.54
N SER A 107 -23.63 1.03 0.72
CA SER A 107 -24.52 1.87 1.53
C SER A 107 -23.80 2.98 2.29
N ASP A 108 -22.47 2.99 2.38
CA ASP A 108 -21.73 3.99 3.16
C ASP A 108 -20.95 4.97 2.26
N ARG A 109 -21.63 5.55 1.26
CA ARG A 109 -21.06 6.58 0.38
C ARG A 109 -21.95 7.82 0.21
N GLN A 110 -22.65 8.22 1.26
CA GLN A 110 -23.23 9.57 1.35
C GLN A 110 -23.43 9.95 2.83
N ARG A 111 -22.40 10.53 3.47
CA ARG A 111 -22.62 11.60 4.45
C ARG A 111 -21.42 12.54 4.52
#